data_AF-A0A2W5Z9S4-F1
#
_entry.id   AF-A0A2W5Z9S4-F1
#
_cell.length_a   1.000
_cell.length_b   1.000
_cell.length_c   1.000
_cell.angle_alpha   90.00
_cell.angle_beta   90.00
_cell.angle_gamma   90.00
#
_symmetry.space_group_name_H-M   'P 1'
#
loop_
_entity.id
_entity.type
_entity.pdbx_description
1 polymer ?
#
loop_
_entity_poly.entity_id
_entity_poly.type
_entity_poly.pdbx_seq_one_letter_code
_entity_poly.pdbx_strand_id
1 'polypeptide(L)'
;MADSPGDRAAFAERMRLQVAARYGGTTVDIDPARYSLRVHGPGLDVTLPLATLHRACERQPARTAALIADFVRSVEATMVPRAAESVSLGRVLWCVRSQGYLDSLAR
;
A
#
# COMPACT_ATOMS: atom_id res chain seq x y z
N MET A 1 0.28 8.90 29.83
CA MET A 1 0.53 7.48 29.50
C MET A 1 1.55 7.46 28.39
N ALA A 2 2.76 6.96 28.66
CA ALA A 2 3.87 7.01 27.73
C ALA A 2 3.64 5.97 26.61
N ASP A 3 3.59 6.46 25.37
CA ASP A 3 3.62 5.68 24.13
C ASP A 3 4.92 4.86 24.13
N SER A 4 4.84 3.60 24.57
CA SER A 4 6.00 2.73 24.67
C SER A 4 6.37 2.29 23.25
N PRO A 5 7.64 2.38 22.81
CA PRO A 5 8.04 2.01 21.44
C PRO A 5 7.58 0.60 21.01
N GLY A 6 7.46 -0.31 21.99
CA GLY A 6 6.93 -1.66 21.79
C GLY A 6 5.45 -1.71 21.42
N ASP A 7 4.61 -0.82 21.97
CA ASP A 7 3.18 -0.77 21.67
C ASP A 7 2.94 -0.29 20.24
N ARG A 8 3.72 0.69 19.79
CA ARG A 8 3.67 1.17 18.40
C ARG A 8 4.08 0.11 17.39
N ALA A 9 5.16 -0.62 17.68
CA ALA A 9 5.62 -1.71 16.82
C ALA A 9 4.59 -2.84 16.76
N ALA A 10 4.02 -3.24 17.90
CA ALA A 10 2.96 -4.25 17.96
C ALA A 10 1.69 -3.82 17.22
N PHE A 11 1.31 -2.54 17.30
CA PHE A 11 0.18 -2.00 16.54
C PHE A 11 0.46 -2.02 15.03
N ALA A 12 1.65 -1.58 14.60
CA ALA A 12 2.03 -1.60 13.19
C ALA A 12 2.03 -3.03 12.63
N GLU A 13 2.55 -4.00 13.38
CA GLU A 13 2.56 -5.41 12.98
C GLU A 13 1.14 -5.98 12.86
N ARG A 14 0.25 -5.65 13.80
CA ARG A 14 -1.16 -6.05 13.71
C ARG A 14 -1.83 -5.50 12.45
N MET A 15 -1.58 -4.23 12.14
CA MET A 15 -2.11 -3.61 10.93
C MET A 15 -1.52 -4.24 9.66
N ARG A 16 -0.21 -4.53 9.65
CA ARG A 16 0.47 -5.24 8.55
C ARG A 16 -0.21 -6.57 8.26
N LEU A 17 -0.45 -7.38 9.29
CA LEU A 17 -1.11 -8.69 9.16
C LEU A 17 -2.54 -8.57 8.62
N GLN A 18 -3.32 -7.62 9.12
CA GLN A 18 -4.71 -7.44 8.65
C GLN A 18 -4.79 -6.98 7.20
N VAL A 19 -3.93 -6.05 6.78
CA VAL A 19 -3.88 -5.58 5.39
C VAL A 19 -3.39 -6.70 4.48
N ALA A 20 -2.33 -7.41 4.83
CA ALA A 20 -1.81 -8.52 4.05
C ALA A 20 -2.83 -9.67 3.90
N ALA A 21 -3.61 -9.96 4.94
CA ALA A 21 -4.65 -10.98 4.88
C ALA A 21 -5.83 -10.59 3.97
N ARG A 22 -6.14 -9.29 3.85
CA ARG A 22 -7.25 -8.80 3.03
C ARG A 22 -6.86 -8.60 1.56
N TYR A 23 -5.64 -8.13 1.30
CA TYR A 23 -5.15 -7.82 -0.04
C TYR A 23 -4.11 -8.84 -0.50
N GLY A 24 -4.57 -10.05 -0.82
CA GLY A 24 -3.70 -11.12 -1.35
C GLY A 24 -2.96 -10.70 -2.63
N GLY A 25 -1.74 -11.20 -2.80
CA GLY A 25 -0.89 -10.83 -3.95
C GLY A 25 -0.23 -9.46 -3.83
N THR A 26 -0.39 -8.78 -2.69
CA THR A 26 0.36 -7.57 -2.33
C THR A 26 1.33 -7.88 -1.20
N THR A 27 2.46 -7.18 -1.19
CA THR A 27 3.40 -7.20 -0.09
C THR A 27 3.17 -5.96 0.77
N VAL A 28 3.20 -6.15 2.08
CA VAL A 28 2.95 -5.09 3.07
C VAL A 28 4.15 -5.00 3.99
N ASP A 29 4.87 -3.88 3.91
CA ASP A 29 6.03 -3.58 4.74
C ASP A 29 5.71 -2.48 5.75
N ILE A 30 6.40 -2.50 6.88
CA ILE A 30 6.35 -1.41 7.87
C ILE A 30 7.53 -0.47 7.60
N ASP A 31 7.25 0.81 7.44
CA ASP A 31 8.25 1.88 7.50
C ASP A 31 8.28 2.45 8.94
N PRO A 32 9.25 2.05 9.77
CA PRO A 32 9.33 2.51 11.16
C PRO A 32 9.70 4.00 11.25
N ALA A 33 10.44 4.55 10.28
CA ALA A 33 10.87 5.94 10.30
C ALA A 33 9.69 6.89 10.08
N ARG A 34 8.74 6.50 9.22
CA ARG A 34 7.53 7.28 8.92
C ARG A 34 6.29 6.83 9.71
N TYR A 35 6.39 5.71 10.41
CA TYR A 35 5.27 5.05 11.09
C TYR A 35 4.07 4.84 10.14
N SER A 36 4.36 4.15 9.05
CA SER A 36 3.41 3.86 7.98
C SER A 36 3.55 2.43 7.48
N LEU A 37 2.53 1.93 6.80
CA LEU A 37 2.63 0.71 5.99
C LEU A 37 2.88 1.10 4.54
N ARG A 38 3.78 0.40 3.87
CA ARG A 38 3.92 0.45 2.41
C ARG A 38 3.29 -0.80 1.83
N VAL A 39 2.32 -0.63 0.95
CA VAL A 39 1.67 -1.73 0.25
C VAL A 39 2.08 -1.66 -1.21
N HIS A 40 2.68 -2.74 -1.68
CA HIS A 40 3.17 -2.83 -3.05
C HIS A 40 2.65 -4.10 -3.73
N GLY A 41 2.31 -3.98 -5.00
CA GLY A 41 1.80 -5.08 -5.82
C GLY A 41 1.62 -4.63 -7.28
N PRO A 42 1.19 -5.52 -8.18
CA PRO A 42 0.97 -5.17 -9.57
C PRO A 42 -0.03 -4.01 -9.71
N GLY A 43 0.44 -2.86 -10.20
CA GLY A 43 -0.39 -1.65 -10.36
C GLY A 43 -0.78 -0.96 -9.05
N LEU A 44 -0.10 -1.25 -7.94
CA LEU A 44 -0.37 -0.70 -6.61
C LEU A 44 0.94 -0.38 -5.88
N ASP A 45 1.16 0.90 -5.54
CA ASP A 45 2.19 1.33 -4.59
C ASP A 45 1.61 2.46 -3.73
N VAL A 46 1.25 2.15 -2.49
CA VAL A 46 0.54 3.06 -1.59
C VAL A 46 1.20 3.09 -0.22
N THR A 47 1.30 4.28 0.35
CA THR A 47 1.76 4.48 1.73
C THR A 47 0.57 4.81 2.63
N LEU A 48 0.37 4.02 3.67
CA LEU A 48 -0.68 4.15 4.67
C LEU A 48 -0.13 4.68 6.00
N PRO A 49 -0.35 5.95 6.36
CA PRO A 49 0.13 6.49 7.63
C PRO A 49 -0.68 5.92 8.81
N LEU A 50 0.02 5.39 9.84
CA LEU A 50 -0.62 4.78 11.01
C LEU A 50 -0.81 5.73 12.19
N ALA A 51 -0.12 6.88 12.21
CA ALA A 51 -0.07 7.78 13.36
C ALA A 51 -1.46 8.26 13.82
N THR A 52 -2.32 8.69 12.88
CA THR A 52 -3.65 9.20 13.19
C THR A 52 -4.56 8.10 13.73
N LEU A 53 -4.48 6.90 13.14
CA LEU A 53 -5.26 5.73 13.58
C LEU A 53 -4.81 5.27 14.97
N HIS A 54 -3.50 5.17 15.21
CA HIS A 54 -2.94 4.76 16.49
C HIS A 54 -3.42 5.69 17.61
N ARG A 55 -3.28 7.01 17.42
CA ARG A 55 -3.77 8.02 18.38
C ARG A 55 -5.29 8.00 18.57
N ALA A 56 -6.07 7.62 17.56
CA ALA A 56 -7.51 7.46 17.70
C ALA A 56 -7.85 6.24 18.57
N CYS A 57 -7.12 5.13 18.39
CA CYS A 57 -7.28 3.92 19.19
C CYS A 57 -6.87 4.13 20.65
N GLU A 58 -5.77 4.86 20.89
CA GLU A 58 -5.35 5.23 22.25
C GLU A 58 -6.40 6.06 22.99
N ARG A 59 -7.05 7.00 22.28
CA ARG A 59 -8.11 7.85 22.87
C ARG A 59 -9.41 7.09 23.13
N GLN A 60 -9.71 6.06 22.33
CA GLN A 60 -10.98 5.34 22.38
C GLN A 60 -10.75 3.81 22.28
N PRO A 61 -10.16 3.19 23.31
CA PRO A 61 -9.79 1.77 23.26
C PRO A 61 -10.99 0.82 23.08
N ALA A 62 -12.16 1.19 23.61
CA ALA A 62 -13.40 0.43 23.40
C ALA A 62 -13.86 0.39 21.93
N ARG A 63 -13.37 1.29 21.07
CA ARG A 63 -13.74 1.42 19.66
C ARG A 63 -12.63 1.01 18.70
N THR A 64 -11.53 0.45 19.17
CA THR A 64 -10.37 0.09 18.33
C THR A 64 -10.76 -0.74 17.11
N ALA A 65 -11.59 -1.78 17.28
CA ALA A 65 -12.03 -2.61 16.16
C ALA A 65 -12.81 -1.83 15.09
N ALA A 66 -13.70 -0.93 15.51
CA ALA A 66 -14.46 -0.08 14.60
C ALA A 66 -13.56 0.93 13.88
N LEU A 67 -12.65 1.59 14.60
CA LEU A 67 -11.71 2.56 14.03
C LEU A 67 -10.78 1.94 12.99
N ILE A 68 -10.29 0.73 13.26
CA ILE A 68 -9.47 -0.04 12.32
C ILE A 68 -10.30 -0.40 11.07
N ALA A 69 -11.54 -0.87 11.25
CA ALA A 69 -12.41 -1.22 10.12
C ALA A 69 -12.75 0.02 9.25
N ASP A 70 -13.02 1.16 9.87
CA ASP A 70 -13.24 2.43 9.17
C ASP A 70 -11.99 2.88 8.40
N PHE A 71 -10.82 2.75 9.00
CA PHE A 71 -9.55 3.04 8.33
C PHE A 71 -9.35 2.14 7.12
N VAL A 72 -9.51 0.82 7.28
CA VAL A 72 -9.36 -0.15 6.18
C VAL A 72 -10.32 0.17 5.03
N ARG A 73 -11.59 0.49 5.33
CA ARG A 73 -12.56 0.93 4.31
C ARG A 73 -12.12 2.20 3.60
N SER A 74 -11.58 3.18 4.34
CA SER A 74 -11.17 4.45 3.74
C SER A 74 -9.98 4.30 2.78
N VAL A 75 -9.08 3.35 3.05
CA VAL A 75 -7.90 3.10 2.22
C VAL A 75 -8.19 2.15 1.05
N GLU A 76 -9.26 1.36 1.11
CA GLU A 76 -9.68 0.41 0.07
C GLU A 76 -9.88 1.10 -1.29
N ALA A 77 -10.42 2.33 -1.30
CA ALA A 77 -10.57 3.14 -2.51
C ALA A 77 -9.22 3.44 -3.20
N THR A 78 -8.14 3.55 -2.42
CA THR A 78 -6.77 3.78 -2.91
C THR A 78 -6.06 2.46 -3.27
N MET A 79 -6.61 1.32 -2.84
CA MET A 79 -6.05 -0.01 -3.04
C MET A 79 -6.62 -0.78 -4.23
N VAL A 80 -7.58 -0.19 -4.96
CA VAL A 80 -8.04 -0.74 -6.23
C VAL A 80 -6.93 -0.55 -7.28
N PRO A 81 -6.36 -1.63 -7.84
CA PRO A 81 -5.34 -1.51 -8.86
C PRO A 81 -5.89 -0.69 -10.03
N ARG A 82 -5.22 0.42 -10.36
CA ARG A 82 -5.55 1.13 -11.58
C ARG A 82 -5.18 0.19 -12.72
N ALA A 83 -6.15 -0.18 -13.55
CA ALA A 83 -5.90 -1.01 -14.72
C ALA A 83 -4.69 -0.43 -15.46
N ALA A 84 -3.69 -1.27 -15.73
CA ALA A 84 -2.48 -0.83 -16.40
C ALA A 84 -2.91 -0.07 -17.65
N GLU A 85 -2.53 1.22 -17.76
CA GLU A 85 -2.70 1.94 -19.00
C GLU A 85 -2.03 1.08 -20.07
N SER A 86 -2.81 0.65 -21.07
CA SER A 86 -2.27 -0.09 -22.20
C SER A 86 -1.19 0.78 -22.80
N VAL A 87 0.08 0.41 -22.60
CA VAL A 87 1.20 1.15 -23.15
C VAL A 87 1.04 1.08 -24.67
N SER A 88 0.66 2.20 -25.28
CA SER A 88 0.59 2.29 -26.72
C SER A 88 2.00 2.14 -27.27
N LEU A 89 2.24 1.04 -27.99
CA LEU A 89 3.49 0.79 -28.72
C LEU A 89 3.82 1.94 -29.70
N GLY A 90 2.81 2.71 -30.11
CA GLY A 90 3.00 3.94 -30.91
C GLY A 90 3.78 5.04 -30.18
N ARG A 91 3.74 5.09 -28.84
CA ARG A 91 4.58 6.00 -28.03
C ARG A 91 5.97 5.42 -27.77
N VAL A 92 6.12 4.10 -27.80
CA VAL A 92 7.41 3.42 -27.68
C VAL A 92 8.26 3.69 -28.93
N LEU A 93 7.65 3.81 -30.12
CA LEU A 93 8.33 4.24 -31.37
C LEU A 93 9.05 5.60 -31.27
N TRP A 94 8.71 6.46 -30.30
CA TRP A 94 9.47 7.69 -30.10
C TRP A 94 10.85 7.43 -29.47
N CYS A 95 10.97 6.40 -28.64
CA CYS A 95 12.20 6.05 -27.93
C CYS A 95 13.07 5.03 -28.69
N VAL A 96 12.49 4.27 -29.63
CA VAL A 96 13.21 3.32 -30.48
C VAL A 96 13.23 3.78 -31.92
N ARG A 97 14.42 3.73 -32.51
CA ARG A 97 14.74 4.30 -33.83
C ARG A 97 13.92 3.74 -34.99
N SER A 98 13.36 2.53 -34.88
CA SER A 98 12.49 1.93 -35.90
C SER A 98 11.67 0.76 -35.37
N GLN A 99 10.54 0.48 -36.03
CA GLN A 99 9.67 -0.66 -35.73
C GLN A 99 10.39 -2.01 -35.89
N GLY A 100 11.30 -2.12 -36.88
CA GLY A 100 12.10 -3.34 -37.08
C GLY A 100 13.06 -3.68 -35.94
N TYR A 101 13.47 -2.69 -35.12
CA TYR A 101 14.25 -2.95 -33.91
C TYR A 101 13.40 -3.63 -32.82
N LEU A 102 12.13 -3.23 -32.67
CA LEU A 102 11.20 -3.87 -31.74
C LEU A 102 10.87 -5.32 -32.15
N ASP A 103 10.68 -5.57 -33.44
CA ASP A 103 10.40 -6.92 -33.98
C ASP A 103 11.58 -7.91 -33.77
N SER A 104 12.80 -7.39 -33.54
CA SER A 104 13.97 -8.20 -33.21
C SER A 104 14.08 -8.56 -31.72
N LEU A 105 13.47 -7.75 -30.84
CA LEU A 105 13.45 -7.97 -29.38
C LEU A 105 12.28 -8.85 -28.92
N ALA A 106 11.22 -8.95 -29.72
CA ALA A 106 10.07 -9.82 -29.45
C ALA A 106 10.29 -11.29 -29.86
N ARG A 107 11.51 -11.64 -30.27
CA ARG A 107 11.94 -12.99 -30.67
C ARG A 107 12.84 -13.59 -29.61
#